data_AF-A0A952QJK9-F1
#
_entry.id   AF-A0A952QJK9-F1
#
_cell.length_a   1.000
_cell.length_b   1.000
_cell.length_c   1.000
_cell.angle_alpha   90.00
_cell.angle_beta   90.00
_cell.angle_gamma   90.00
#
_symmetry.space_group_name_H-M   'P 1'
#
loop_
_entity.id
_entity.type
_entity.pdbx_description
1 polymer ?
#
loop_
_entity_poly.entity_id
_entity_poly.type
_entity_poly.pdbx_seq_one_letter_code
_entity_poly.pdbx_strand_id
1 'polypeptide(L)'
;MSPFTDEQLEHARTCQSLHLQDLTGWQLDDALYSVALADLISKSVNSSRFDPKRCAEAMACDHRTLIQSKARLVMEFLRVLACHYDEGRFDLRNEGACRAARVMVNALEGAGIGLPYV
;
A
#
# COMPACT_ATOMS: atom_id res chain seq x y z
N MET A 1 7.11 17.30 11.55
CA MET A 1 8.30 16.43 11.37
C MET A 1 8.00 15.55 10.17
N SER A 2 8.89 15.48 9.18
CA SER A 2 8.71 14.59 8.01
C SER A 2 8.69 13.12 8.46
N PRO A 3 7.80 12.27 7.94
CA PRO A 3 7.79 10.83 8.26
C PRO A 3 8.98 10.07 7.66
N PHE A 4 9.67 10.65 6.67
CA PHE A 4 10.81 10.05 5.97
C PHE A 4 12.01 11.00 5.94
N THR A 5 13.21 10.43 5.83
CA THR A 5 14.46 11.19 5.67
C THR A 5 14.60 11.72 4.23
N ASP A 6 15.40 12.77 4.04
CA ASP A 6 15.69 13.32 2.72
C ASP A 6 16.28 12.25 1.77
N GLU A 7 17.11 11.35 2.30
CA GLU A 7 17.68 10.23 1.54
C GLU A 7 16.59 9.27 1.02
N GLN A 8 15.58 8.95 1.86
CA GLN A 8 14.46 8.10 1.44
C GLN A 8 13.61 8.76 0.36
N LEU A 9 13.40 10.08 0.46
CA LEU A 9 12.63 10.85 -0.52
C LEU A 9 13.38 10.99 -1.84
N GLU A 10 14.69 11.20 -1.80
CA GLU A 10 15.51 11.26 -3.01
C GLU A 10 15.59 9.90 -3.72
N HIS A 11 15.68 8.82 -2.94
CA HIS A 11 15.58 7.46 -3.49
C HIS A 11 14.23 7.23 -4.17
N ALA A 12 13.12 7.58 -3.50
CA ALA A 12 11.77 7.49 -4.05
C ALA A 12 11.62 8.28 -5.36
N ARG A 13 12.15 9.51 -5.40
CA ARG A 13 12.17 10.36 -6.60
C ARG A 13 12.90 9.68 -7.75
N THR A 14 14.07 9.11 -7.46
CA THR A 14 14.90 8.45 -8.48
C THR A 14 14.21 7.22 -9.06
N CYS A 15 13.60 6.38 -8.21
CA CYS A 15 12.93 5.15 -8.64
C CYS A 15 11.72 5.38 -9.55
N GLN A 16 11.04 6.53 -9.44
CA GLN A 16 9.83 6.83 -10.21
C GLN A 16 9.91 8.17 -10.94
N SER A 17 11.11 8.61 -11.31
CA SER A 17 11.36 9.95 -11.87
C SER A 17 10.41 10.32 -13.03
N LEU A 18 10.15 9.40 -13.95
CA LEU A 18 9.22 9.60 -15.07
C LEU A 18 7.76 9.80 -14.63
N HIS A 19 7.31 9.11 -13.59
CA HIS A 19 5.94 9.22 -13.09
C HIS A 19 5.72 10.47 -12.23
N LEU A 20 6.80 11.06 -11.72
CA LEU A 20 6.77 12.20 -10.80
C LEU A 20 7.15 13.53 -11.46
N GLN A 21 7.61 13.52 -12.71
CA GLN A 21 8.19 14.68 -13.40
C GLN A 21 7.24 15.89 -13.49
N ASP A 22 5.93 15.64 -13.56
CA ASP A 22 4.90 16.68 -13.73
C ASP A 22 4.24 17.07 -12.40
N LEU A 23 4.60 16.42 -11.28
CA LEU A 23 4.03 16.71 -9.96
C LEU A 23 4.80 17.83 -9.26
N THR A 24 4.07 18.72 -8.57
CA THR A 24 4.67 19.81 -7.79
C THR A 24 3.94 20.03 -6.47
N GLY A 25 4.60 20.71 -5.52
CA GLY A 25 4.04 21.03 -4.21
C GLY A 25 3.53 19.80 -3.46
N TRP A 26 2.34 19.90 -2.87
CA TRP A 26 1.76 18.84 -2.04
C TRP A 26 1.52 17.52 -2.80
N GLN A 27 1.28 17.57 -4.11
CA GLN A 27 1.07 16.37 -4.93
C GLN A 27 2.37 15.58 -5.07
N LEU A 28 3.48 16.30 -5.22
CA LEU A 28 4.80 15.69 -5.26
C LEU A 28 5.17 15.12 -3.88
N ASP A 29 4.90 15.84 -2.80
CA ASP A 29 5.17 15.37 -1.44
C ASP A 29 4.39 14.08 -1.12
N ASP A 30 3.10 14.04 -1.45
CA ASP A 30 2.24 12.87 -1.26
C ASP A 30 2.73 11.66 -2.07
N ALA A 31 3.10 11.87 -3.33
CA ALA A 31 3.63 10.82 -4.17
C ALA A 31 4.98 10.29 -3.66
N LEU A 32 5.89 11.16 -3.21
CA LEU A 32 7.17 10.75 -2.64
C LEU A 32 6.98 9.95 -1.35
N TYR A 33 6.06 10.38 -0.47
CA TYR A 33 5.73 9.63 0.73
C TYR A 33 5.13 8.26 0.41
N SER A 34 4.29 8.19 -0.62
CA SER A 34 3.70 6.93 -1.08
C SER A 34 4.76 5.95 -1.59
N VAL A 35 5.69 6.43 -2.41
CA VAL A 35 6.79 5.60 -2.95
C VAL A 35 7.77 5.19 -1.84
N ALA A 36 8.14 6.11 -0.95
CA ALA A 36 9.01 5.81 0.19
C ALA A 36 8.39 4.77 1.14
N LEU A 37 7.08 4.88 1.41
CA LEU A 37 6.35 3.89 2.20
C LEU A 37 6.32 2.51 1.51
N ALA A 38 6.02 2.46 0.22
CA ALA A 38 5.99 1.22 -0.55
C ALA A 38 7.37 0.52 -0.59
N ASP A 39 8.46 1.30 -0.71
CA ASP A 39 9.82 0.80 -0.62
C ASP A 39 10.15 0.27 0.79
N LEU A 40 9.77 1.00 1.84
CA LEU A 40 9.95 0.55 3.21
C LEU A 40 9.19 -0.76 3.51
N ILE A 41 7.95 -0.90 3.00
CA ILE A 41 7.18 -2.14 3.09
C ILE A 41 7.92 -3.26 2.36
N SER A 42 8.36 -3.03 1.12
CA SER A 42 9.11 -4.02 0.32
C SER A 42 10.36 -4.51 1.05
N LYS A 43 11.17 -3.59 1.58
CA LYS A 43 12.38 -3.91 2.36
C LYS A 43 12.06 -4.70 3.62
N SER A 44 10.95 -4.36 4.28
CA SER A 44 10.50 -5.03 5.50
C SER A 44 10.04 -6.46 5.19
N VAL A 45 9.10 -6.65 4.26
CA VAL A 45 8.52 -7.98 3.98
C VAL A 45 9.50 -8.94 3.31
N ASN A 46 10.51 -8.43 2.60
CA ASN A 46 11.58 -9.22 1.99
C ASN A 46 12.70 -9.58 2.99
N SER A 47 12.63 -9.11 4.23
CA SER A 47 13.60 -9.46 5.27
C SER A 47 13.29 -10.81 5.89
N SER A 48 14.31 -11.63 6.14
CA SER A 48 14.18 -12.91 6.85
C SER A 48 13.71 -12.78 8.30
N ARG A 49 13.67 -11.56 8.84
CA ARG A 49 13.28 -11.26 10.24
C ARG A 49 11.86 -10.70 10.37
N PHE A 50 11.15 -10.51 9.27
CA PHE A 50 9.83 -9.89 9.32
C PHE A 50 8.76 -10.91 9.72
N ASP A 51 8.01 -10.58 10.79
CA ASP A 51 6.86 -11.34 11.24
C ASP A 51 5.57 -10.54 10.92
N PRO A 52 4.81 -10.94 9.88
CA PRO A 52 3.62 -10.22 9.47
C PRO A 52 2.53 -10.21 10.56
N LYS A 53 2.47 -11.25 11.41
CA LYS A 53 1.47 -11.33 12.48
C LYS A 53 1.76 -10.28 13.55
N ARG A 54 3.01 -10.19 14.02
CA ARG A 54 3.42 -9.18 15.00
C ARG A 54 3.25 -7.76 14.48
N CYS A 55 3.55 -7.54 13.20
CA CYS A 55 3.33 -6.23 12.56
C CYS A 55 1.84 -5.87 12.56
N ALA A 56 0.95 -6.80 12.19
CA ALA A 56 -0.48 -6.57 12.20
C ALA A 56 -1.04 -6.31 13.61
N GLU A 57 -0.58 -7.05 14.62
CA GLU A 57 -0.95 -6.83 16.03
C GLU A 57 -0.53 -5.43 16.50
N ALA A 58 0.71 -5.02 16.21
CA ALA A 58 1.20 -3.68 16.52
C ALA A 58 0.40 -2.60 15.78
N MET A 59 0.04 -2.83 14.51
CA MET A 59 -0.79 -1.91 13.74
C MET A 59 -2.18 -1.71 14.36
N ALA A 60 -2.75 -2.76 14.97
CA ALA A 60 -4.06 -2.76 15.61
C ALA A 60 -4.05 -2.13 17.03
N CYS A 61 -2.88 -1.89 17.62
CA CYS A 61 -2.75 -1.19 18.90
C CYS A 61 -2.89 0.34 18.79
N ASP A 62 -2.94 0.90 17.58
CA ASP A 62 -3.08 2.33 17.37
C ASP A 62 -4.49 2.86 17.68
N HIS A 63 -4.60 4.19 17.76
CA HIS A 63 -5.90 4.83 17.92
C HIS A 63 -6.83 4.57 16.72
N ARG A 64 -8.14 4.49 16.98
CA ARG A 64 -9.17 3.99 16.05
C ARG A 64 -9.13 4.66 14.67
N THR A 65 -8.93 5.98 14.61
CA THR A 65 -8.84 6.72 13.33
C THR A 65 -7.65 6.26 12.48
N LEU A 66 -6.51 5.96 13.10
CA LEU A 66 -5.34 5.48 12.38
C LEU A 66 -5.50 4.02 11.93
N ILE A 67 -6.19 3.18 12.72
CA ILE A 67 -6.60 1.84 12.26
C ILE A 67 -7.46 1.94 10.99
N GLN A 68 -8.42 2.87 10.96
CA GLN A 68 -9.26 3.11 9.78
C GLN A 68 -8.45 3.54 8.55
N SER A 69 -7.46 4.43 8.74
CA SER A 69 -6.56 4.85 7.65
C SER A 69 -5.70 3.70 7.12
N LYS A 70 -5.20 2.82 7.99
CA LYS A 70 -4.45 1.62 7.58
C LYS A 70 -5.32 0.61 6.84
N ALA A 71 -6.56 0.40 7.31
CA ALA A 71 -7.51 -0.46 6.61
C ALA A 71 -7.80 0.07 5.19
N ARG A 72 -7.93 1.39 5.00
CA ARG A 72 -8.07 2.00 3.67
C ARG A 72 -6.87 1.74 2.78
N LEU A 73 -5.65 1.91 3.29
CA LEU A 73 -4.43 1.58 2.54
C LEU A 73 -4.40 0.11 2.09
N VAL A 74 -4.74 -0.83 2.98
CA VAL A 74 -4.84 -2.25 2.63
C VAL A 74 -5.88 -2.47 1.54
N MET A 75 -7.04 -1.84 1.63
CA MET A 75 -8.10 -1.98 0.62
C MET A 75 -7.69 -1.42 -0.74
N GLU A 76 -7.01 -0.28 -0.82
CA GLU A 76 -6.49 0.25 -2.08
C GLU A 76 -5.47 -0.70 -2.72
N PHE A 77 -4.56 -1.26 -1.91
CA PHE A 77 -3.62 -2.26 -2.40
C PHE A 77 -4.34 -3.50 -2.97
N LEU A 78 -5.36 -4.02 -2.28
CA LEU A 78 -6.15 -5.14 -2.76
C LEU A 78 -6.93 -4.81 -4.04
N ARG A 79 -7.45 -3.58 -4.19
CA ARG A 79 -8.13 -3.14 -5.43
C ARG A 79 -7.19 -3.14 -6.63
N VAL A 80 -5.96 -2.66 -6.46
CA VAL A 80 -4.93 -2.70 -7.52
C VAL A 80 -4.63 -4.15 -7.92
N LEU A 81 -4.44 -5.05 -6.94
CA LEU A 81 -4.20 -6.47 -7.22
C LEU A 81 -5.40 -7.18 -7.85
N ALA A 82 -6.63 -6.82 -7.46
CA ALA A 82 -7.85 -7.31 -8.08
C ALA A 82 -7.93 -6.90 -9.56
N CYS A 83 -7.62 -5.63 -9.87
CA CYS A 83 -7.51 -5.13 -11.23
C CYS A 83 -6.40 -5.87 -12.02
N HIS A 84 -5.26 -6.15 -11.40
CA HIS A 84 -4.22 -6.99 -12.02
C HIS A 84 -4.74 -8.40 -12.35
N TYR A 85 -5.57 -9.00 -11.49
CA TYR A 85 -6.19 -10.29 -11.77
C TYR A 85 -7.12 -10.22 -12.98
N ASP A 86 -8.00 -9.22 -13.04
CA ASP A 86 -8.97 -9.07 -14.13
C ASP A 86 -8.30 -8.82 -15.49
N GLU A 87 -7.18 -8.10 -15.49
CA GLU A 87 -6.40 -7.79 -16.69
C GLU A 87 -5.35 -8.87 -17.04
N GLY A 88 -5.22 -9.92 -16.23
CA GLY A 88 -4.19 -10.95 -16.43
C GLY A 88 -2.75 -10.47 -16.20
N ARG A 89 -2.54 -9.40 -15.42
CA ARG A 89 -1.23 -8.83 -15.07
C ARG A 89 -0.59 -9.54 -13.87
N PHE A 90 -0.35 -10.84 -13.98
CA PHE A 90 0.31 -11.65 -12.95
C PHE A 90 1.09 -12.82 -13.56
N ASP A 91 1.95 -13.46 -12.77
CA ASP A 91 2.61 -14.73 -13.07
C ASP A 91 2.43 -15.72 -11.92
N LEU A 92 2.99 -16.93 -12.05
CA LEU A 92 2.86 -18.01 -11.05
C LEU A 92 3.32 -17.62 -9.63
N ARG A 93 4.14 -16.56 -9.48
CA ARG A 93 4.67 -16.12 -8.18
C ARG A 93 3.71 -15.22 -7.43
N ASN A 94 2.84 -14.48 -8.12
CA ASN A 94 1.91 -13.51 -7.51
C ASN A 94 0.43 -13.73 -7.85
N GLU A 95 0.09 -14.75 -8.66
CA GLU A 95 -1.29 -15.12 -8.98
C GLU A 95 -2.15 -15.32 -7.72
N GLY A 96 -1.62 -16.03 -6.72
CA GLY A 96 -2.34 -16.29 -5.48
C GLY A 96 -2.75 -15.01 -4.75
N ALA A 97 -1.88 -13.99 -4.74
CA ALA A 97 -2.18 -12.69 -4.14
C ALA A 97 -3.27 -11.94 -4.93
N CYS A 98 -3.16 -11.92 -6.25
CA CYS A 98 -4.12 -11.24 -7.13
C CYS A 98 -5.51 -11.89 -7.04
N ARG A 99 -5.57 -13.22 -7.05
CA ARG A 99 -6.82 -13.99 -6.92
C ARG A 99 -7.47 -13.79 -5.55
N ALA A 100 -6.70 -13.84 -4.47
CA ALA A 100 -7.20 -13.58 -3.12
C ALA A 100 -7.77 -12.16 -3.00
N ALA A 101 -7.05 -11.18 -3.54
CA ALA A 101 -7.50 -9.79 -3.55
C ALA A 101 -8.84 -9.61 -4.28
N ARG A 102 -9.01 -10.23 -5.47
CA ARG A 102 -10.29 -10.18 -6.20
C ARG A 102 -11.45 -10.76 -5.39
N VAL A 103 -11.23 -11.89 -4.71
CA VAL A 103 -12.25 -12.50 -3.84
C VAL A 103 -12.62 -11.58 -2.67
N MET A 104 -11.63 -11.00 -1.99
CA MET A 104 -11.86 -10.10 -0.85
C MET A 104 -12.62 -8.83 -1.26
N VAL A 105 -12.24 -8.20 -2.37
CA VAL A 105 -12.90 -7.00 -2.89
C VAL A 105 -14.36 -7.32 -3.23
N ASN A 106 -14.63 -8.41 -3.95
CA ASN A 106 -16.00 -8.83 -4.28
C ASN A 106 -16.86 -9.06 -3.03
N ALA A 107 -16.30 -9.70 -2.00
CA ALA A 107 -17.03 -9.98 -0.77
C ALA A 107 -17.41 -8.70 -0.03
N LEU A 108 -16.50 -7.71 0.04
CA LEU A 108 -16.76 -6.44 0.70
C LEU A 108 -17.77 -5.58 -0.06
N GLU A 109 -17.65 -5.50 -1.38
CA GLU A 109 -18.59 -4.79 -2.25
C GLU A 109 -19.98 -5.42 -2.18
N GLY A 110 -20.07 -6.75 -2.27
CA GLY A 110 -21.32 -7.49 -2.15
C GLY A 110 -21.99 -7.35 -0.77
N ALA A 111 -21.21 -7.15 0.29
CA ALA A 111 -21.72 -6.89 1.63
C ALA A 111 -22.07 -5.41 1.89
N GLY A 112 -21.75 -4.50 0.96
CA GLY A 112 -21.94 -3.06 1.15
C GLY A 112 -21.08 -2.46 2.27
N ILE A 113 -19.97 -3.11 2.62
CA ILE A 113 -19.08 -2.66 3.71
C ILE A 113 -18.16 -1.56 3.17
N GLY A 114 -18.46 -0.32 3.54
CA GLY A 114 -17.62 0.84 3.26
C GLY A 114 -16.63 1.14 4.39
N LEU A 115 -15.45 1.65 4.05
CA LEU A 115 -14.53 2.27 5.00
C LEU A 115 -14.75 3.80 4.97
N PRO A 116 -15.54 4.39 5.88
CA PRO A 116 -15.85 5.82 5.83
C PRO A 116 -14.58 6.68 5.92
N TYR A 117 -14.60 7.80 5.17
CA TYR A 117 -13.69 8.92 5.40
C TYR A 117 -14.21 9.70 6.59
N VAL A 118 -13.56 9.55 7.74
CA VAL A 118 -13.76 10.41 8.91
C VAL A 118 -13.15 11.77 8.63
#